data_AF-A0A158KCR8-F1
#
_entry.id   AF-A0A158KCR8-F1
#
_cell.length_a   1.000
_cell.length_b   1.000
_cell.length_c   1.000
_cell.angle_alpha   90.00
_cell.angle_beta   90.00
_cell.angle_gamma   90.00
#
_symmetry.space_group_name_H-M   'P 1'
#
loop_
_entity.id
_entity.type
_entity.pdbx_description
1 polymer ?
#
loop_
_entity_poly.entity_id
_entity_poly.type
_entity_poly.pdbx_seq_one_letter_code
_entity_poly.pdbx_strand_id
1 'polypeptide(L)' 'MFRLGLSADLADLLAGLSLPQVVKLASSDQLLCFFRFDDHAMLSALTQPAKHADIASTHAAILMAGRPAEQFA' A
#
# COMPACT_ATOMS: atom_id res chain seq x y z
N MET A 1 9.36 -0.09 4.83
CA MET A 1 8.08 -0.16 5.56
C MET A 1 7.08 0.92 5.11
N PHE A 2 7.34 2.21 5.32
CA PHE A 2 6.35 3.29 5.15
C PHE A 2 5.69 3.41 3.77
N ARG A 3 6.45 3.34 2.67
CA ARG A 3 5.91 3.50 1.30
C ARG A 3 4.99 2.34 0.88
N LEU A 4 5.27 1.14 1.38
CA LEU A 4 4.51 -0.07 1.06
C LEU A 4 3.43 -0.38 2.11
N GLY A 5 3.40 0.34 3.23
CA GLY A 5 2.47 0.07 4.33
C GLY A 5 2.69 -1.29 5.00
N LEU A 6 3.92 -1.82 4.98
CA LEU A 6 4.27 -3.14 5.52
C LEU A 6 4.97 -3.04 6.87
N SER A 7 4.74 -4.02 7.75
CA SER A 7 5.50 -4.20 8.99
C SER A 7 6.97 -4.57 8.70
N ALA A 8 7.82 -4.50 9.74
CA ALA A 8 9.23 -4.85 9.62
C ALA A 8 9.41 -6.32 9.24
N ASP A 9 8.77 -7.18 10.01
CA ASP A 9 8.88 -8.63 9.86
C ASP A 9 8.42 -9.10 8.47
N LEU A 10 7.34 -8.50 7.94
CA LEU A 10 6.87 -8.81 6.60
C LEU A 10 7.83 -8.29 5.52
N ALA A 11 8.41 -7.10 5.70
CA ALA A 11 9.38 -6.57 4.76
C ALA A 11 10.65 -7.46 4.68
N ASP A 12 11.12 -7.95 5.83
CA ASP A 12 12.26 -8.86 5.90
C ASP A 12 11.93 -10.22 5.28
N LEU A 13 10.73 -10.74 5.50
CA LEU A 13 10.26 -11.98 4.85
C LEU A 13 10.23 -11.83 3.32
N LEU A 14 9.66 -10.73 2.81
CA LEU A 14 9.63 -10.45 1.37
C LEU A 14 11.04 -10.30 0.78
N ALA A 15 11.95 -9.64 1.50
CA ALA A 15 13.34 -9.49 1.08
C ALA A 15 14.09 -10.82 1.05
N GLY A 16 13.69 -11.78 1.90
CA GLY A 16 14.25 -13.14 1.94
C GLY A 16 13.72 -14.10 0.88
N LEU A 17 12.72 -13.71 0.09
CA LEU A 17 12.15 -14.59 -0.93
C LEU A 17 13.13 -14.83 -2.07
N SER A 18 13.29 -16.11 -2.42
CA SER A 18 13.98 -16.52 -3.64
C SER A 18 13.09 -16.31 -4.88
N LEU A 19 13.72 -16.15 -6.04
CA LEU A 19 13.02 -16.00 -7.33
C LEU A 19 11.90 -17.05 -7.56
N PRO A 20 12.11 -18.37 -7.36
CA PRO A 20 11.03 -19.34 -7.58
C PRO A 20 9.85 -19.16 -6.60
N GLN A 21 10.09 -18.69 -5.37
CA GLN A 21 9.03 -18.38 -4.42
C GLN A 21 8.22 -17.16 -4.87
N VAL A 22 8.89 -16.12 -5.37
CA VAL A 22 8.23 -14.93 -5.93
C VAL A 22 7.36 -15.31 -7.14
N VAL A 23 7.88 -16.13 -8.06
CA VAL A 23 7.12 -16.59 -9.24
C VAL A 23 5.90 -17.41 -8.82
N LYS A 24 6.04 -18.29 -7.83
CA LYS A 24 4.93 -19.09 -7.32
C LYS A 24 3.84 -18.24 -6.65
N LEU A 25 4.22 -17.18 -5.95
CA LEU A 25 3.29 -16.20 -5.39
C LEU A 25 2.58 -15.42 -6.51
N ALA A 26 3.33 -14.96 -7.51
CA ALA A 26 2.77 -14.23 -8.65
C ALA A 26 1.82 -15.07 -9.51
N SER A 27 1.97 -16.39 -9.54
CA SER A 27 1.06 -17.32 -10.23
C SER A 27 -0.19 -17.69 -9.42
N SER A 28 -0.42 -17.07 -8.27
CA SER A 28 -1.62 -17.30 -7.46
C SER A 28 -2.86 -16.73 -8.14
N ASP A 29 -3.97 -17.47 -8.10
CA ASP A 29 -5.29 -17.00 -8.57
C ASP A 29 -5.94 -15.99 -7.61
N GLN A 30 -5.31 -15.71 -6.47
CA GLN A 30 -5.77 -14.77 -5.46
C GLN A 30 -4.90 -13.53 -5.41
N LEU A 31 -5.54 -12.37 -5.22
CA LEU A 31 -4.84 -11.12 -4.95
C LEU A 31 -4.06 -11.22 -3.64
N LEU A 32 -2.75 -11.03 -3.71
CA LEU A 32 -1.85 -10.99 -2.56
C LEU A 32 -1.83 -9.62 -1.87
N CYS A 33 -2.33 -8.60 -2.56
CA CYS A 33 -2.38 -7.23 -2.08
C CYS A 33 -3.84 -6.79 -2.06
N PHE A 34 -4.23 -6.04 -1.04
CA PHE A 34 -5.55 -5.42 -0.96
C PHE A 34 -5.43 -3.90 -1.01
N PHE A 35 -6.56 -3.26 -1.30
CA PHE A 35 -6.62 -1.81 -1.28
C PHE A 35 -6.52 -1.31 0.16
N ARG A 36 -5.51 -0.49 0.42
CA ARG A 36 -5.15 -0.08 1.79
C ARG A 36 -6.19 0.83 2.46
N PHE A 37 -7.13 1.40 1.70
CA PHE A 37 -8.19 2.23 2.25
C PHE A 37 -9.51 1.47 2.30
N ASP A 38 -10.08 1.42 3.49
CA ASP A 38 -11.40 0.87 3.79
C ASP A 38 -12.52 1.92 3.68
N ASP A 39 -12.15 3.21 3.69
CA ASP A 39 -13.07 4.33 3.66
C ASP A 39 -13.24 4.94 2.25
N HIS A 40 -14.46 4.87 1.73
CA HIS A 40 -14.86 5.48 0.47
C HIS A 40 -14.63 7.00 0.45
N ALA A 41 -14.78 7.70 1.58
CA ALA A 41 -14.52 9.13 1.67
C ALA A 41 -13.05 9.46 1.44
N MET A 42 -12.12 8.63 1.95
CA MET A 42 -10.69 8.79 1.70
C MET A 42 -10.33 8.53 0.24
N LEU A 43 -10.90 7.49 -0.37
CA LEU A 43 -10.71 7.23 -1.80
C LEU A 43 -11.27 8.38 -2.66
N SER A 44 -12.43 8.93 -2.29
CA SER A 44 -13.01 10.08 -2.99
C SER A 44 -12.12 11.31 -2.87
N ALA A 45 -11.54 11.59 -1.70
CA ALA A 45 -10.62 12.70 -1.51
C ALA A 45 -9.35 12.61 -2.38
N LEU A 46 -8.87 11.40 -2.67
CA LEU A 46 -7.70 11.16 -3.53
C LEU A 46 -7.99 11.23 -5.03
N THR A 47 -9.23 10.95 -5.42
CA THR A 47 -9.64 10.82 -6.83
C THR A 47 -10.34 12.06 -7.36
N GLN A 48 -10.81 12.95 -6.48
CA GLN A 48 -11.39 14.22 -6.89
C GLN A 48 -10.33 15.10 -7.57
N PRO A 49 -10.68 15.73 -8.71
CA PRO A 49 -9.77 16.65 -9.39
C PRO A 49 -9.44 17.82 -8.46
N ALA A 50 -8.19 17.87 -8.03
CA ALA A 50 -7.72 18.92 -7.15
C ALA A 50 -7.73 20.26 -7.88
N LYS A 51 -8.26 21.30 -7.22
CA LYS A 51 -8.17 22.69 -7.72
C LYS A 51 -6.72 23.15 -7.93
N HIS A 52 -5.78 22.55 -7.19
CA HIS A 52 -4.34 22.78 -7.24
C HIS A 52 -3.63 21.44 -7.46
N ALA A 53 -3.39 21.10 -8.73
CA ALA A 53 -2.80 19.81 -9.13
C ALA A 53 -1.38 19.61 -8.60
N ASP A 54 -0.68 20.71 -8.33
CA ASP A 54 0.66 20.81 -7.74
C ASP A 54 0.72 20.37 -6.27
N ILE A 55 -0.37 20.50 -5.51
CA ILE A 55 -0.42 20.14 -4.08
C ILE A 55 -1.12 18.78 -3.86
N ALA A 56 -1.85 18.29 -4.85
CA ALA A 56 -2.63 17.05 -4.78
C ALA A 56 -1.78 15.82 -4.38
N SER A 57 -0.59 15.69 -4.95
CA SER A 57 0.34 14.59 -4.65
C SER A 57 0.84 14.63 -3.20
N THR A 58 1.07 15.83 -2.66
CA THR A 58 1.48 16.04 -1.27
C THR A 58 0.34 15.70 -0.31
N HIS A 59 -0.90 16.11 -0.60
CA HIS A 59 -2.06 15.70 0.20
C HIS A 59 -2.26 14.18 0.20
N ALA A 60 -2.12 13.53 -0.95
CA ALA A 60 -2.19 12.08 -1.06
C ALA A 60 -1.08 11.39 -0.23
N ALA A 61 0.14 11.90 -0.28
CA ALA A 61 1.26 11.39 0.50
C ALA A 61 1.02 11.51 2.02
N ILE A 62 0.51 12.66 2.49
CA ILE A 62 0.17 12.87 3.90
C ILE A 62 -0.95 11.93 4.35
N LEU A 63 -1.99 11.76 3.53
CA LEU A 63 -3.09 10.86 3.83
C LEU A 63 -2.61 9.39 3.92
N MET A 64 -1.74 8.98 3.01
CA MET A 64 -1.10 7.66 2.98
C MET A 64 -0.13 7.42 4.14
N ALA A 65 0.53 8.48 4.59
CA ALA A 65 1.46 8.48 5.71
C ALA A 65 0.79 8.28 7.07
N GLY A 66 -0.41 8.84 7.24
CA GLY A 66 -1.17 8.79 8.48
C GLY A 66 -1.73 7.41 8.82
N ARG A 67 -1.70 6.46 7.87
CA ARG A 67 -2.11 5.08 8.12
C ARG A 67 -0.88 4.28 8.58
N PRO A 68 -0.92 3.59 9.73
CA PRO A 68 0.15 2.67 10.11
C PRO A 68 0.19 1.47 9.16
N ALA A 69 1.30 0.76 9.15
CA ALA A 69 1.37 -0.54 8.48
C ALA A 69 0.40 -1.50 9.15
N GLU A 70 -0.28 -2.33 8.37
CA GLU A 70 -1.12 -3.37 8.97
C GLU A 70 -0.21 -4.35 9.74
N GLN A 71 -0.58 -4.63 10.98
CA GLN A 71 0.14 -5.60 11.81
C GLN A 71 -0.55 -6.94 11.64
N PHE A 72 0.15 -7.88 11.01
CA PHE A 72 -0.26 -9.28 10.99
C PHE A 72 0.03 -9.86 12.39
N ALA A 73 -1.03 -10.26 13.10
CA ALA A 73 -0.96 -10.91 14.42
C ALA A 73 -0.73 -12.43 14.29
#